data_AF-A0A9P6VJG1-F1
#
_entry.id   AF-A0A9P6VJG1-F1
#
_cell.length_a   1.000
_cell.length_b   1.000
_cell.length_c   1.000
_cell.angle_alpha   90.00
_cell.angle_beta   90.00
_cell.angle_gamma   90.00
#
_symmetry.space_group_name_H-M   'P 1'
#
loop_
_entity.id
_entity.type
_entity.pdbx_description
1 polymer ?
#
loop_
_entity_poly.entity_id
_entity_poly.type
_entity_poly.pdbx_seq_one_letter_code
_entity_poly.pdbx_strand_id
1 'polypeptide(L)'
;MPVLDDYLRGVSQLLRTKNSSELKLYLRVEPPLPENFAQLSQELKSSYLDSSILEQKISTLIPENEDSNSDEGDVWPGFQVFMKEYLEYWRDVDFEDLLETHSQLSGLANACITALSNATHGIVVLPAAIQLSYGLAKLAMMLDKRPDLTAKLRKVTNVDQGESRKTLVEGTAESIQRAFTMCLTERSTNRNGVGRDGKPEGKKIGIYSFANLVLKLLFQVGKEVMHAIYKS
;
A
#
# COMPACT_ATOMS: atom_id res chain seq x y z
N MET A 1 13.23 19.63 -16.64
CA MET A 1 12.51 18.43 -17.11
C MET A 1 11.21 18.33 -16.32
N PRO A 2 10.17 17.64 -16.80
CA PRO A 2 8.96 17.39 -16.02
C PRO A 2 9.34 16.68 -14.71
N VAL A 3 8.75 17.08 -13.58
CA VAL A 3 9.06 16.51 -12.25
C VAL A 3 8.69 15.03 -12.23
N LEU A 4 7.60 14.66 -12.92
CA LEU A 4 7.18 13.27 -13.06
C LEU A 4 8.23 12.41 -13.77
N ASP A 5 8.88 12.93 -14.82
CA ASP A 5 9.89 12.19 -15.59
C ASP A 5 11.10 11.83 -14.72
N ASP A 6 11.61 12.82 -13.97
CA ASP A 6 12.75 12.63 -13.09
C ASP A 6 12.40 11.70 -11.92
N TYR A 7 11.18 11.82 -11.38
CA TYR A 7 10.67 10.93 -10.35
C TYR A 7 10.60 9.47 -10.83
N LEU A 8 9.98 9.21 -11.98
CA LEU A 8 9.83 7.86 -12.54
C LEU A 8 11.18 7.23 -12.92
N ARG A 9 12.12 8.01 -13.44
CA ARG A 9 13.49 7.53 -13.69
C ARG A 9 14.21 7.14 -12.39
N GLY A 10 14.05 7.95 -11.35
CA GLY A 10 14.56 7.63 -10.01
C GLY A 10 13.99 6.30 -9.50
N VAL A 11 12.68 6.11 -9.59
CA VAL A 11 12.03 4.85 -9.22
C VAL A 11 12.57 3.67 -10.03
N SER A 12 12.69 3.80 -11.35
CA SER A 12 13.25 2.77 -12.23
C SER A 12 14.67 2.36 -11.81
N GLN A 13 15.52 3.33 -11.51
CA GLN A 13 16.88 3.07 -11.03
C GLN A 13 16.91 2.34 -9.68
N LEU A 14 16.01 2.68 -8.76
CA LEU A 14 15.89 2.03 -7.45
C LEU A 14 15.43 0.58 -7.57
N LEU A 15 14.55 0.28 -8.53
CA LEU A 15 14.13 -1.09 -8.82
C LEU A 15 15.29 -1.91 -9.36
N ARG A 16 16.01 -1.38 -10.36
CA ARG A 16 17.20 -2.04 -10.96
C ARG A 16 18.28 -2.35 -9.93
N THR A 17 18.50 -1.44 -8.99
CA THR A 17 19.47 -1.61 -7.90
C THR A 17 18.93 -2.36 -6.69
N LYS A 18 17.66 -2.81 -6.71
CA LYS A 18 16.96 -3.49 -5.61
C LYS A 18 17.02 -2.70 -4.29
N ASN A 19 17.09 -1.36 -4.36
CA ASN A 19 17.21 -0.48 -3.20
C ASN A 19 15.84 -0.20 -2.57
N SER A 20 15.35 -1.20 -1.85
CA SER A 20 14.03 -1.17 -1.18
C SER A 20 13.93 -0.11 -0.07
N SER A 21 15.06 0.25 0.55
CA SER A 21 15.11 1.23 1.63
C SER A 21 14.84 2.64 1.12
N GLU A 22 15.48 3.01 0.02
CA GLU A 22 15.28 4.32 -0.62
C GLU A 22 13.97 4.37 -1.41
N LEU A 23 13.58 3.26 -2.07
CA LEU A 23 12.29 3.17 -2.76
C LEU A 23 11.11 3.45 -1.82
N LYS A 24 11.16 2.98 -0.58
CA LYS A 24 10.17 3.31 0.46
C LYS A 24 10.04 4.81 0.72
N LEU A 25 11.13 5.57 0.60
CA LEU A 25 11.14 7.03 0.81
C LEU A 25 10.50 7.75 -0.37
N TYR A 26 10.65 7.22 -1.59
CA TYR A 26 9.93 7.71 -2.77
C TYR A 26 8.44 7.41 -2.66
N LEU A 27 8.05 6.25 -2.13
CA LEU A 27 6.65 5.80 -2.03
C LEU A 27 5.94 6.22 -0.72
N ARG A 28 6.20 7.43 -0.22
CA ARG A 28 5.51 7.96 0.97
C ARG A 28 4.10 8.43 0.62
N VAL A 29 3.21 8.40 1.62
CA VAL A 29 1.80 8.85 1.50
C VAL A 29 1.37 9.74 2.67
N GLU A 30 2.18 9.87 3.73
CA GLU A 30 1.86 10.69 4.90
C GLU A 30 2.83 11.88 5.05
N PRO A 31 2.36 13.04 5.53
CA PRO A 31 3.19 14.15 5.97
C PRO A 31 4.16 13.79 7.12
N PRO A 32 5.29 14.52 7.26
CA PRO A 32 5.74 15.64 6.42
C PRO A 32 6.35 15.15 5.10
N LEU A 33 5.88 15.71 3.99
CA LEU A 33 6.35 15.39 2.65
C LEU A 33 7.35 16.46 2.21
N PRO A 34 8.45 16.07 1.55
CA PRO A 34 9.34 17.05 0.95
C PRO A 34 8.64 17.80 -0.20
N GLU A 35 9.11 19.02 -0.49
CA GLU A 35 8.48 19.97 -1.42
C GLU A 35 8.28 19.41 -2.84
N ASN A 36 9.12 18.46 -3.24
CA ASN A 36 9.02 17.79 -4.54
C ASN A 36 7.68 17.03 -4.72
N PHE A 37 7.06 16.54 -3.64
CA PHE A 37 5.74 15.90 -3.72
C PHE A 37 4.62 16.90 -4.02
N ALA A 38 4.73 18.14 -3.54
CA ALA A 38 3.77 19.19 -3.86
C ALA A 38 3.83 19.56 -5.35
N GLN A 39 5.06 19.67 -5.89
CA GLN A 39 5.27 19.91 -7.33
C GLN A 39 4.77 18.74 -8.18
N LEU A 40 5.05 17.50 -7.76
CA LEU A 40 4.55 16.29 -8.42
C LEU A 40 3.02 16.26 -8.46
N SER A 41 2.36 16.50 -7.31
CA SER A 41 0.89 16.55 -7.22
C SER A 41 0.31 17.65 -8.13
N GLN A 42 0.94 18.83 -8.17
CA GLN A 42 0.50 19.92 -9.03
C GLN A 42 0.61 19.58 -10.52
N GLU A 43 1.73 18.97 -10.95
CA GLU A 43 1.94 18.53 -12.33
C GLU A 43 0.94 17.44 -12.74
N LEU A 44 0.66 16.49 -11.85
CA LEU A 44 -0.34 15.44 -12.07
C LEU A 44 -1.74 16.04 -12.27
N LYS A 45 -2.13 16.99 -11.43
CA LYS A 45 -3.42 17.69 -11.50
C LYS A 45 -3.56 18.54 -12.77
N SER A 46 -2.48 19.10 -13.30
CA SER A 46 -2.54 19.95 -14.50
C SER A 46 -2.48 19.18 -15.82
N SER A 47 -1.70 18.09 -15.86
CA SER A 47 -1.26 17.49 -17.12
C SER A 47 -1.64 16.01 -17.27
N TYR A 48 -2.06 15.36 -16.20
CA TYR A 48 -2.33 13.91 -16.16
C TYR A 48 -3.72 13.58 -15.57
N LEU A 49 -4.74 14.37 -15.96
CA LEU A 49 -6.14 14.10 -15.64
C LEU A 49 -6.64 12.80 -16.31
N ASP A 50 -6.12 12.49 -17.49
CA ASP A 50 -6.42 11.24 -18.18
C ASP A 50 -5.46 10.13 -17.71
N SER A 51 -6.04 9.13 -17.05
CA SER A 51 -5.33 7.96 -16.54
C SER A 51 -4.65 7.13 -17.62
N SER A 52 -5.12 7.17 -18.87
CA SER A 52 -4.50 6.43 -19.98
C SER A 52 -3.16 7.05 -20.40
N ILE A 53 -3.07 8.39 -20.37
CA ILE A 53 -1.83 9.12 -20.67
C ILE A 53 -0.79 8.83 -19.58
N LEU A 54 -1.22 8.82 -18.32
CA LEU A 54 -0.37 8.50 -17.18
C LEU A 54 0.18 7.07 -17.28
N GLU A 55 -0.65 6.10 -17.63
CA GLU A 55 -0.26 4.71 -17.84
C GLU A 55 0.78 4.56 -18.96
N GLN A 56 0.54 5.17 -20.13
CA GLN A 56 1.52 5.18 -21.23
C GLN A 56 2.87 5.78 -20.80
N LYS A 57 2.83 6.85 -20.01
CA LYS A 57 4.03 7.52 -19.50
C LYS A 57 4.82 6.61 -18.54
N ILE A 58 4.13 5.91 -17.65
CA ILE A 58 4.72 4.91 -16.74
C ILE A 58 5.38 3.79 -17.55
N SER A 59 4.66 3.19 -18.49
CA SER A 59 5.20 2.10 -19.32
C SER A 59 6.41 2.54 -20.17
N THR A 60 6.47 3.81 -20.56
CA THR A 60 7.61 4.36 -21.31
C THR A 60 8.85 4.58 -20.43
N LEU A 61 8.68 5.09 -19.22
CA LEU A 61 9.81 5.46 -18.34
C LEU A 61 10.25 4.34 -17.39
N ILE A 62 9.36 3.40 -17.12
CA ILE A 62 9.57 2.23 -16.27
C ILE A 62 9.11 1.00 -17.06
N PRO A 63 9.77 0.66 -18.19
CA PRO A 63 9.38 -0.47 -19.01
C PRO A 63 9.59 -1.79 -18.27
N GLU A 64 8.70 -2.75 -18.52
CA GLU A 64 8.90 -4.14 -18.13
C GLU A 64 10.08 -4.70 -18.94
N ASN A 65 10.99 -5.46 -18.31
CA ASN A 65 11.93 -6.29 -19.07
C ASN A 65 11.55 -7.75 -18.89
N GLU A 66 11.15 -8.41 -19.98
CA GLU A 66 10.85 -9.83 -19.97
C GLU A 66 12.13 -10.70 -20.08
N ASP A 67 13.27 -10.08 -20.44
CA ASP A 67 14.51 -10.75 -20.84
C ASP A 67 15.60 -10.81 -19.74
N SER A 68 15.29 -10.53 -18.47
CA SER A 68 16.31 -10.39 -17.42
C SER A 68 16.92 -11.73 -16.97
N ASN A 69 17.91 -12.21 -17.73
CA ASN A 69 18.90 -13.21 -17.31
C ASN A 69 19.95 -12.64 -16.32
N SER A 70 19.64 -11.56 -15.58
CA SER A 70 20.63 -10.76 -14.86
C SER A 70 20.37 -10.66 -13.37
N ASP A 71 21.45 -10.54 -12.58
CA ASP A 71 21.43 -10.25 -11.13
C ASP A 71 20.79 -8.89 -10.77
N GLU A 72 20.41 -8.07 -11.76
CA GLU A 72 19.75 -6.78 -11.58
C GLU A 72 18.27 -6.94 -11.18
N GLY A 73 17.67 -5.89 -10.62
CA GLY A 73 16.24 -5.83 -10.36
C GLY A 73 15.45 -5.41 -11.60
N ASP A 74 14.14 -5.65 -11.56
CA ASP A 74 13.29 -5.46 -12.74
C ASP A 74 11.92 -4.91 -12.37
N VAL A 75 11.20 -4.49 -13.40
CA VAL A 75 9.84 -3.98 -13.35
C VAL A 75 8.89 -5.09 -13.79
N TRP A 76 7.79 -5.26 -13.07
CA TRP A 76 6.77 -6.26 -13.41
C TRP A 76 5.39 -5.60 -13.52
N PRO A 77 4.41 -6.23 -14.21
CA PRO A 77 3.09 -5.62 -14.45
C PRO A 77 2.41 -5.12 -13.16
N GLY A 78 2.46 -5.93 -12.09
CA GLY A 78 1.89 -5.56 -10.80
C GLY A 78 2.50 -4.29 -10.20
N PHE A 79 3.78 -4.01 -10.46
CA PHE A 79 4.41 -2.77 -10.04
C PHE A 79 3.93 -1.57 -10.85
N GLN A 80 3.76 -1.70 -12.16
CA GLN A 80 3.24 -0.60 -12.98
C GLN A 80 1.82 -0.20 -12.57
N VAL A 81 0.95 -1.18 -12.32
CA VAL A 81 -0.40 -0.94 -11.77
C VAL A 81 -0.31 -0.21 -10.44
N PHE A 82 0.54 -0.68 -9.51
CA PHE A 82 0.76 0.00 -8.23
C PHE A 82 1.27 1.44 -8.40
N MET A 83 2.20 1.68 -9.34
CA MET A 83 2.71 3.03 -9.62
C MET A 83 1.65 3.96 -10.19
N LYS A 84 0.75 3.45 -11.02
CA LYS A 84 -0.38 4.21 -11.53
C LYS A 84 -1.28 4.64 -10.38
N GLU A 85 -1.74 3.69 -9.55
CA GLU A 85 -2.55 3.96 -8.37
C GLU A 85 -1.86 4.93 -7.40
N TYR A 86 -0.54 4.85 -7.27
CA TYR A 86 0.25 5.75 -6.43
C TYR A 86 0.24 7.20 -6.94
N LEU A 87 0.37 7.39 -8.25
CA LEU A 87 0.34 8.72 -8.86
C LEU A 87 -1.08 9.28 -8.90
N GLU A 88 -2.09 8.43 -9.14
CA GLU A 88 -3.50 8.83 -9.04
C GLU A 88 -3.86 9.24 -7.60
N TYR A 89 -3.36 8.52 -6.59
CA TYR A 89 -3.47 8.95 -5.20
C TYR A 89 -2.92 10.36 -4.99
N TRP A 90 -1.72 10.68 -5.49
CA TRP A 90 -1.17 12.04 -5.37
C TRP A 90 -1.91 13.11 -6.18
N ARG A 91 -2.52 12.70 -7.29
CA ARG A 91 -3.37 13.57 -8.11
C ARG A 91 -4.67 13.91 -7.39
N ASP A 92 -5.26 12.94 -6.67
CA ASP A 92 -6.65 13.02 -6.23
C ASP A 92 -6.82 13.13 -4.71
N VAL A 93 -5.74 12.97 -3.91
CA VAL A 93 -5.82 13.02 -2.45
C VAL A 93 -6.23 14.40 -1.95
N ASP A 94 -7.25 14.40 -1.08
CA ASP A 94 -7.67 15.53 -0.28
C ASP A 94 -7.60 15.14 1.21
N PHE A 95 -6.60 15.65 1.91
CA PHE A 95 -6.36 15.33 3.33
C PHE A 95 -7.46 15.85 4.27
N GLU A 96 -8.35 16.73 3.80
CA GLU A 96 -9.54 17.16 4.55
C GLU A 96 -10.67 16.13 4.46
N ASP A 97 -10.80 15.42 3.32
CA ASP A 97 -11.72 14.28 3.18
C ASP A 97 -11.03 12.97 3.56
N LEU A 98 -11.07 12.69 4.86
CA LEU A 98 -10.45 11.50 5.43
C LEU A 98 -11.12 10.19 5.01
N LEU A 99 -12.39 10.22 4.62
CA LEU A 99 -13.11 9.02 4.18
C LEU A 99 -12.69 8.65 2.77
N GLU A 100 -12.66 9.63 1.87
CA GLU A 100 -12.19 9.41 0.51
C GLU A 100 -10.70 9.05 0.51
N THR A 101 -9.89 9.75 1.33
CA THR A 101 -8.48 9.40 1.52
C THR A 101 -8.30 7.96 2.01
N HIS A 102 -9.18 7.45 2.90
CA HIS A 102 -9.14 6.06 3.34
C HIS A 102 -9.47 5.09 2.21
N SER A 103 -10.48 5.39 1.39
CA SER A 103 -10.84 4.61 0.21
C SER A 103 -9.66 4.53 -0.78
N GLN A 104 -9.09 5.68 -1.15
CA GLN A 104 -7.94 5.77 -2.06
C GLN A 104 -6.71 5.05 -1.50
N LEU A 105 -6.39 5.26 -0.21
CA LEU A 105 -5.24 4.60 0.43
C LEU A 105 -5.45 3.08 0.55
N SER A 106 -6.69 2.62 0.72
CA SER A 106 -7.03 1.20 0.71
C SER A 106 -6.79 0.58 -0.67
N GLY A 107 -7.23 1.26 -1.74
CA GLY A 107 -6.94 0.87 -3.13
C GLY A 107 -5.44 0.77 -3.39
N LEU A 108 -4.70 1.83 -3.05
CA LEU A 108 -3.24 1.90 -3.19
C LEU A 108 -2.51 0.80 -2.42
N ALA A 109 -2.88 0.56 -1.16
CA ALA A 109 -2.29 -0.50 -0.34
C ALA A 109 -2.54 -1.89 -0.96
N ASN A 110 -3.74 -2.12 -1.49
CA ASN A 110 -4.08 -3.37 -2.18
C ASN A 110 -3.31 -3.56 -3.48
N ALA A 111 -3.09 -2.50 -4.26
CA ALA A 111 -2.26 -2.54 -5.44
C ALA A 111 -0.80 -2.88 -5.08
N CYS A 112 -0.27 -2.27 -4.01
CA CYS A 112 1.07 -2.57 -3.50
C CYS A 112 1.21 -4.02 -3.01
N ILE A 113 0.20 -4.54 -2.31
CA ILE A 113 0.15 -5.94 -1.87
C ILE A 113 0.12 -6.89 -3.08
N THR A 114 -0.63 -6.54 -4.12
CA THR A 114 -0.64 -7.29 -5.38
C THR A 114 0.75 -7.26 -6.04
N ALA A 115 1.42 -6.10 -6.09
CA ALA A 115 2.78 -6.00 -6.60
C ALA A 115 3.77 -6.86 -5.81
N LEU A 116 3.66 -6.89 -4.47
CA LEU A 116 4.46 -7.70 -3.56
C LEU A 116 4.30 -9.22 -3.83
N SER A 117 3.23 -9.66 -4.49
CA SER A 117 3.02 -11.08 -4.82
C SER A 117 4.03 -11.66 -5.82
N ASN A 118 4.68 -10.81 -6.63
CA ASN A 118 5.68 -11.25 -7.60
C ASN A 118 6.82 -12.01 -6.89
N ALA A 119 7.09 -13.25 -7.31
CA ALA A 119 8.00 -14.16 -6.63
C ALA A 119 9.45 -13.64 -6.59
N THR A 120 9.90 -12.97 -7.65
CA THR A 120 11.30 -12.58 -7.85
C THR A 120 11.57 -11.16 -7.35
N HIS A 121 10.74 -10.20 -7.77
CA HIS A 121 11.00 -8.77 -7.56
C HIS A 121 10.11 -8.15 -6.49
N GLY A 122 9.04 -8.83 -6.08
CA GLY A 122 8.08 -8.29 -5.10
C GLY A 122 8.71 -7.94 -3.74
N ILE A 123 9.82 -8.58 -3.36
CA ILE A 123 10.54 -8.26 -2.12
C ILE A 123 10.99 -6.79 -2.06
N VAL A 124 11.27 -6.16 -3.21
CA VAL A 124 11.74 -4.77 -3.28
C VAL A 124 10.69 -3.79 -2.76
N VAL A 125 9.39 -4.10 -2.92
CA VAL A 125 8.28 -3.26 -2.45
C VAL A 125 7.81 -3.60 -1.03
N LEU A 126 8.35 -4.63 -0.38
CA LEU A 126 7.94 -5.02 0.96
C LEU A 126 7.98 -3.86 1.98
N PRO A 127 9.06 -3.05 2.05
CA PRO A 127 9.09 -1.93 3.01
C PRO A 127 8.03 -0.87 2.73
N ALA A 128 7.65 -0.66 1.46
CA ALA A 128 6.58 0.24 1.05
C ALA A 128 5.21 -0.35 1.43
N ALA A 129 4.97 -1.64 1.17
CA ALA A 129 3.72 -2.31 1.56
C ALA A 129 3.47 -2.25 3.08
N ILE A 130 4.52 -2.41 3.90
CA ILE A 130 4.45 -2.24 5.36
C ILE A 130 4.09 -0.81 5.74
N GLN A 131 4.71 0.19 5.09
CA GLN A 131 4.44 1.61 5.36
C GLN A 131 3.01 2.00 5.01
N LEU A 132 2.53 1.59 3.83
CA LEU A 132 1.16 1.85 3.39
C LEU A 132 0.15 1.17 4.31
N SER A 133 0.42 -0.07 4.72
CA SER A 133 -0.42 -0.80 5.68
C SER A 133 -0.47 -0.11 7.06
N TYR A 134 0.65 0.47 7.52
CA TYR A 134 0.68 1.25 8.75
C TYR A 134 -0.18 2.51 8.63
N GLY A 135 -0.04 3.27 7.54
CA GLY A 135 -0.84 4.48 7.31
C GLY A 135 -2.33 4.19 7.19
N LEU A 136 -2.68 3.12 6.46
CA LEU A 136 -4.07 2.66 6.34
C LEU A 136 -4.65 2.25 7.70
N ALA A 137 -3.91 1.48 8.49
CA ALA A 137 -4.33 1.08 9.84
C ALA A 137 -4.53 2.30 10.76
N LYS A 138 -3.61 3.28 10.71
CA LYS A 138 -3.69 4.52 11.48
C LYS A 138 -4.94 5.32 11.10
N LEU A 139 -5.18 5.51 9.80
CA LEU A 139 -6.34 6.25 9.31
C LEU A 139 -7.65 5.54 9.66
N ALA A 140 -7.72 4.21 9.49
CA ALA A 140 -8.88 3.41 9.89
C ALA A 140 -9.20 3.56 11.38
N MET A 141 -8.19 3.48 12.26
CA MET A 141 -8.36 3.71 13.70
C MET A 141 -8.76 5.15 14.06
N MET A 142 -8.32 6.14 13.28
CA MET A 142 -8.73 7.54 13.47
C MET A 142 -10.19 7.78 13.07
N LEU A 143 -10.65 7.15 11.99
CA LEU A 143 -12.03 7.22 11.52
C LEU A 143 -12.99 6.44 12.43
N ASP A 144 -12.54 5.30 12.96
CA ASP A 144 -13.28 4.51 13.97
C ASP A 144 -13.63 5.35 15.21
N LYS A 145 -12.69 6.17 15.68
CA LYS A 145 -12.89 7.10 16.80
C LYS A 145 -13.76 8.32 16.47
N ARG A 146 -14.16 8.50 15.20
CA ARG A 146 -15.00 9.60 14.71
C ARG A 146 -16.30 9.08 14.08
N PRO A 147 -17.27 8.65 14.92
CA PRO A 147 -18.54 8.14 14.45
C PRO A 147 -19.36 9.18 13.67
N ASP A 148 -19.11 10.47 13.89
CA ASP A 148 -19.72 11.60 13.17
C ASP A 148 -19.42 11.57 11.66
N LEU A 149 -18.18 11.23 11.29
CA LEU A 149 -17.77 11.11 9.89
C LEU A 149 -18.27 9.79 9.28
N THR A 150 -18.13 8.69 10.02
CA THR A 150 -18.48 7.35 9.50
C THR A 150 -19.99 7.05 9.49
N ALA A 151 -20.82 7.84 10.20
CA ALA A 151 -22.27 7.66 10.23
C ALA A 151 -22.95 7.82 8.85
N LYS A 152 -22.42 8.68 7.97
CA LYS A 152 -22.94 8.87 6.61
C LYS A 152 -22.68 7.65 5.74
N LEU A 153 -21.47 7.08 5.82
CA LEU A 153 -21.13 5.78 5.23
C LEU A 153 -22.06 4.69 5.78
N ARG A 154 -22.32 4.69 7.09
CA ARG A 154 -23.28 3.77 7.72
C ARG A 154 -24.72 3.91 7.20
N LYS A 155 -25.12 5.04 6.61
CA LYS A 155 -26.47 5.21 6.05
C LYS A 155 -26.55 4.83 4.56
N VAL A 156 -25.52 5.10 3.77
CA VAL A 156 -25.51 4.83 2.32
C VAL A 156 -25.41 3.34 2.01
N THR A 157 -24.54 2.59 2.71
CA THR A 157 -24.41 1.12 2.50
C THR A 157 -25.56 0.28 3.08
N ASN A 158 -26.60 0.89 3.68
CA ASN A 158 -27.76 0.16 4.22
C ASN A 158 -28.74 -0.33 3.14
N VAL A 159 -28.63 0.15 1.90
CA VAL A 159 -29.65 -0.09 0.87
C VAL A 159 -29.34 -1.32 0.00
N ASP A 160 -28.07 -1.76 -0.09
CA ASP A 160 -27.65 -2.62 -1.21
C ASP A 160 -27.02 -3.99 -0.91
N GLN A 161 -26.60 -4.33 0.33
CA GLN A 161 -25.89 -5.60 0.56
C GLN A 161 -26.30 -6.31 1.85
N GLY A 162 -26.91 -7.50 1.71
CA GLY A 162 -27.33 -8.40 2.77
C GLY A 162 -26.22 -9.28 3.38
N GLU A 163 -24.94 -8.94 3.19
CA GLU A 163 -23.80 -9.55 3.89
C GLU A 163 -23.36 -8.66 5.06
N SER A 164 -22.98 -9.30 6.17
CA SER A 164 -22.49 -8.65 7.39
C SER A 164 -21.53 -7.50 7.09
N ARG A 165 -21.98 -6.27 7.36
CA ARG A 165 -21.25 -5.04 7.02
C ARG A 165 -19.91 -4.99 7.75
N LYS A 166 -18.81 -5.18 7.02
CA LYS A 166 -17.46 -4.98 7.55
C LYS A 166 -17.24 -3.50 7.88
N THR A 167 -16.77 -3.22 9.07
CA THR A 167 -16.27 -1.89 9.48
C THR A 167 -15.01 -1.52 8.69
N LEU A 168 -14.66 -0.23 8.65
CA LEU A 168 -13.40 0.23 8.03
C LEU A 168 -12.17 -0.47 8.65
N VAL A 169 -12.23 -0.72 9.97
CA VAL A 169 -11.18 -1.44 10.71
C VAL A 169 -11.11 -2.90 10.28
N GLU A 170 -12.25 -3.59 10.14
CA GLU A 170 -12.30 -4.98 9.67
C GLU A 170 -11.82 -5.13 8.22
N GLY A 171 -12.26 -4.27 7.30
CA GLY A 171 -11.80 -4.29 5.91
C GLY A 171 -10.30 -3.98 5.78
N THR A 172 -9.79 -3.09 6.63
CA THR A 172 -8.34 -2.82 6.72
C THR A 172 -7.59 -4.04 7.27
N ALA A 173 -8.10 -4.67 8.33
CA ALA A 173 -7.50 -5.85 8.94
C ALA A 173 -7.43 -7.02 7.94
N GLU A 174 -8.49 -7.25 7.16
CA GLU A 174 -8.55 -8.27 6.11
C GLU A 174 -7.51 -8.03 5.01
N SER A 175 -7.33 -6.78 4.57
CA SER A 175 -6.32 -6.43 3.56
C SER A 175 -4.90 -6.66 4.08
N ILE A 176 -4.61 -6.27 5.32
CA ILE A 176 -3.30 -6.54 5.94
C ILE A 176 -3.10 -8.04 6.21
N GLN A 177 -4.16 -8.77 6.54
CA GLN A 177 -4.12 -10.23 6.70
C GLN A 177 -3.79 -10.95 5.38
N ARG A 178 -4.28 -10.44 4.24
CA ARG A 178 -3.86 -10.95 2.92
C ARG A 178 -2.36 -10.75 2.69
N ALA A 179 -1.83 -9.57 3.03
CA ALA A 179 -0.39 -9.30 2.95
C ALA A 179 0.43 -10.24 3.85
N PHE A 180 0.00 -10.44 5.10
CA PHE A 180 0.58 -11.40 6.03
C PHE A 180 0.59 -12.82 5.45
N THR A 181 -0.55 -13.28 4.91
CA THR A 181 -0.70 -14.63 4.38
C THR A 181 0.22 -14.85 3.18
N MET A 182 0.37 -13.86 2.32
CA MET A 182 1.29 -13.89 1.19
C MET A 182 2.76 -13.98 1.64
N CYS A 183 3.16 -13.24 2.67
CA CYS A 183 4.51 -13.37 3.24
C CYS A 183 4.73 -14.74 3.89
N LEU A 184 3.68 -15.35 4.46
CA LEU A 184 3.73 -16.67 5.11
C LEU A 184 3.89 -17.81 4.08
N THR A 185 3.22 -17.71 2.93
CA THR A 185 3.20 -18.74 1.89
C THR A 185 4.35 -18.61 0.88
N GLU A 186 5.22 -17.60 1.04
CA GLU A 186 6.40 -17.45 0.19
C GLU A 186 7.33 -18.67 0.28
N ARG A 187 7.61 -19.27 -0.87
CA ARG A 187 8.61 -20.34 -1.01
C ARG A 187 10.00 -19.70 -1.08
N SER A 188 10.65 -19.55 0.07
CA SER A 188 12.07 -19.15 0.14
C SER A 188 12.98 -20.27 -0.37
N THR A 189 14.08 -19.90 -1.04
CA THR A 189 15.16 -20.82 -1.43
C THR A 189 15.80 -21.50 -0.22
N ASN A 190 15.79 -20.84 0.95
CA ASN A 190 16.12 -21.45 2.23
C ASN A 190 14.89 -22.18 2.80
N ARG A 191 15.01 -23.50 3.05
CA ARG A 191 13.92 -24.38 3.49
C ARG A 191 13.16 -23.86 4.73
N ASN A 192 13.82 -23.06 5.57
CA ASN A 192 13.24 -22.46 6.77
C ASN A 192 12.96 -20.95 6.60
N GLY A 193 13.47 -20.30 5.55
CA GLY A 193 13.42 -18.85 5.33
C GLY A 193 14.08 -18.04 6.45
N VAL A 194 15.09 -18.63 7.06
CA VAL A 194 15.93 -18.06 8.10
C VAL A 194 17.36 -18.10 7.58
N GLY A 195 18.03 -16.95 7.59
CA GLY A 195 19.41 -16.80 7.16
C GLY A 195 20.39 -17.49 8.09
N ARG A 196 21.67 -17.50 7.69
CA ARG A 196 22.76 -18.08 8.50
C ARG A 196 22.94 -17.38 9.85
N ASP A 197 22.46 -16.14 9.96
CA ASP A 197 22.47 -15.32 11.17
C ASP A 197 21.25 -15.55 12.08
N GLY A 198 20.36 -16.48 11.72
CA GLY A 198 19.15 -16.77 12.49
C GLY A 198 18.01 -15.78 12.28
N LYS A 199 18.14 -14.81 11.36
CA LYS A 199 17.10 -13.81 11.07
C LYS A 199 16.22 -14.23 9.90
N PRO A 200 14.95 -13.79 9.85
CA PRO A 200 14.09 -14.03 8.70
C PRO A 200 14.67 -13.36 7.43
N GLU A 201 14.62 -14.06 6.30
CA GLU A 201 15.04 -13.56 4.99
C GLU A 201 13.85 -13.43 4.03
N GLY A 202 14.00 -12.61 2.99
CA GLY A 202 12.96 -12.41 1.98
C GLY A 202 11.69 -11.77 2.56
N LYS A 203 10.51 -12.17 2.06
CA LYS A 203 9.24 -11.59 2.52
C LYS A 203 8.84 -12.06 3.90
N LYS A 204 9.53 -13.06 4.47
CA LYS A 204 9.31 -13.48 5.86
C LYS A 204 9.61 -12.37 6.88
N ILE A 205 10.44 -11.39 6.52
CA ILE A 205 10.65 -10.17 7.31
C ILE A 205 9.31 -9.43 7.54
N GLY A 206 8.40 -9.48 6.57
CA GLY A 206 7.09 -8.85 6.63
C GLY A 206 6.10 -9.48 7.59
N ILE A 207 6.26 -10.78 7.91
CA ILE A 207 5.31 -11.56 8.73
C ILE A 207 5.06 -10.87 10.07
N TYR A 208 6.12 -10.52 10.79
CA TYR A 208 6.00 -9.87 12.10
C TYR A 208 5.40 -8.46 12.00
N SER A 209 5.74 -7.72 10.95
CA SER A 209 5.22 -6.37 10.74
C SER A 209 3.72 -6.38 10.50
N PHE A 210 3.25 -7.23 9.58
CA PHE A 210 1.82 -7.36 9.27
C PHE A 210 1.04 -8.00 10.41
N ALA A 211 1.56 -9.05 11.06
CA ALA A 211 0.91 -9.68 12.22
C ALA A 211 0.68 -8.67 13.35
N ASN A 212 1.69 -7.87 13.69
CA ASN A 212 1.56 -6.85 14.72
C ASN A 212 0.52 -5.78 14.36
N LEU A 213 0.38 -5.42 13.09
CA LEU A 213 -0.64 -4.48 12.62
C LEU A 213 -2.06 -5.08 12.70
N VAL A 214 -2.25 -6.31 12.22
CA VAL A 214 -3.53 -7.02 12.30
C VAL A 214 -3.96 -7.16 13.76
N LEU A 215 -3.06 -7.60 14.65
CA LEU A 215 -3.38 -7.73 16.07
C LEU A 215 -3.82 -6.40 16.69
N LYS A 216 -3.14 -5.28 16.37
CA LYS A 216 -3.55 -3.95 16.84
C LYS A 216 -4.96 -3.57 16.39
N LEU A 217 -5.30 -3.86 15.14
CA LEU A 217 -6.65 -3.60 14.60
C LEU A 217 -7.70 -4.50 15.26
N LEU A 218 -7.42 -5.81 15.41
CA LEU A 218 -8.33 -6.75 16.05
C LEU A 218 -8.58 -6.41 17.52
N PHE A 219 -7.57 -5.97 18.27
CA PHE A 219 -7.77 -5.50 19.65
C PHE A 219 -8.60 -4.22 19.72
N GLN A 220 -8.54 -3.35 18.71
CA GLN A 220 -9.39 -2.16 18.62
C GLN A 220 -10.85 -2.55 18.42
N VAL A 221 -11.15 -3.51 17.53
CA VAL A 221 -12.50 -4.07 17.34
C VAL A 221 -12.98 -4.82 18.58
N GLY A 222 -12.12 -5.66 19.17
CA GLY A 222 -12.44 -6.48 20.34
C GLY A 222 -12.74 -5.69 21.62
N LYS A 223 -12.23 -4.44 21.74
CA LYS A 223 -12.63 -3.53 22.83
C LYS A 223 -14.12 -3.20 22.77
N GLU A 224 -14.70 -3.03 21.59
CA GLU A 224 -16.14 -2.74 21.47
C GLU A 224 -17.00 -3.93 21.90
N VAL A 225 -16.60 -5.16 21.54
CA VAL A 225 -17.31 -6.39 21.94
C VAL A 225 -17.26 -6.61 23.46
N MET A 226 -16.11 -6.40 24.09
CA MET A 226 -15.98 -6.48 25.55
C MET A 226 -16.77 -5.39 26.28
N HIS A 227 -16.86 -4.18 25.73
CA HIS A 227 -17.61 -3.09 26.33
C HIS A 227 -19.14 -3.27 26.20
N ALA A 228 -19.60 -3.93 25.12
CA ALA A 228 -21.01 -4.29 24.93
C ALA A 228 -21.47 -5.38 25.91
N ILE A 229 -20.62 -6.37 26.19
CA ILE A 229 -20.92 -7.46 27.15
C ILE A 229 -20.99 -6.92 28.59
N TYR A 230 -20.16 -5.93 28.96
CA TYR A 230 -20.18 -5.33 30.31
C TYR A 230 -21.25 -4.25 30.53
N LYS A 231 -22.04 -3.90 29.50
CA LYS A 231 -23.17 -2.97 29.60
C LYS A 231 -24.54 -3.63 29.39
N SER A 232 -24.57 -4.96 29.24
CA SER A 232 -25.77 -5.78 29.19
C SER A 232 -26.03 -6.42 30.55
#